data_AF-A0A1J0EIM3-F1
#
_entry.id   AF-A0A1J0EIM3-F1
#
_cell.length_a   1.000
_cell.length_b   1.000
_cell.length_c   1.000
_cell.angle_alpha   90.00
_cell.angle_beta   90.00
_cell.angle_gamma   90.00
#
_symmetry.space_group_name_H-M   'P 1'
#
loop_
_entity.id
_entity.type
_entity.pdbx_description
1 polymer ?
#
loop_
_entity_poly.entity_id
_entity_poly.type
_entity_poly.pdbx_seq_one_letter_code
_entity_poly.pdbx_strand_id
1 'polypeptide(L)'
;MSGLHTQSQENLKHEDRIIADLDQLFTERGIAISGDGNHLTLMIHSHQGPKHHTPGLTGQSLKTQPSLRFEGGEHTAIGDATLLRFVKDAPAIAAWQVPLHLPNGLALTYGQIVSLGGDFYGIPDQPICDGATPVDRIQRFTNAFNSLAVLPASRAEAGLILGVMQKEIVAANQAIKDGKQPHEAYDALGDTLSEEWNKITGGGSFVSALFPLGRYLKLAANNTDHFGEWALLAYIAGHTAALQQAVLARNSGDDKQLELAYAMNAFADHYLTDLFSAGHLRIPRKQLAAVVTPSDLGSLITRFMHDEDSKYGLNVNNANGDQWHAYGDKRYFDSVDSANRRQVKLAVQRSADEVFDTFLSGVMPTPSSYVALKYLPDLNAVKKPLGNFSGLFVLDGNKVLRRSDVNNLNDTNRIDNWWGWSTYLLLKDYTPNKPAGYLQSPTVAPTIQADGWQSQTPGEPNWLPGNAVRYAFSYSHGLNESYIGPWSNYAELSDRFQPTLNVPGNGASRNLFRQFRGGSPELIGSIDAHTTTFIDRNA
;
A
#
# COMPACT_ATOMS: atom_id res chain seq x y z
N MET A 1 -41.50 -7.01 -28.63
CA MET A 1 -42.74 -6.59 -27.95
C MET A 1 -42.47 -6.51 -26.45
N SER A 2 -43.18 -5.64 -25.73
CA SER A 2 -42.94 -5.34 -24.31
C SER A 2 -43.32 -6.52 -23.39
N GLY A 3 -42.66 -6.66 -22.24
CA GLY A 3 -43.04 -7.67 -21.25
C GLY A 3 -42.01 -8.05 -20.18
N LEU A 4 -41.34 -7.09 -19.54
CA LEU A 4 -40.76 -7.33 -18.20
C LEU A 4 -41.11 -6.15 -17.29
N HIS A 5 -41.62 -6.47 -16.10
CA HIS A 5 -42.17 -5.48 -15.17
C HIS A 5 -41.07 -4.59 -14.59
N THR A 6 -41.36 -3.30 -14.53
CA THR A 6 -40.72 -2.38 -13.58
C THR A 6 -41.00 -2.83 -12.15
N GLN A 7 -40.07 -3.57 -11.54
CA GLN A 7 -39.90 -3.47 -10.09
C GLN A 7 -39.31 -2.10 -9.79
N SER A 8 -39.94 -1.39 -8.85
CA SER A 8 -39.57 -0.04 -8.45
C SER A 8 -38.16 -0.01 -7.87
N GLN A 9 -37.42 1.06 -8.21
CA GLN A 9 -36.15 1.39 -7.58
C GLN A 9 -36.33 1.53 -6.06
N GLU A 10 -35.84 0.57 -5.29
CA GLU A 10 -35.30 0.89 -3.98
C GLU A 10 -33.83 1.29 -4.18
N ASN A 11 -33.62 2.59 -4.37
CA ASN A 11 -32.38 3.19 -3.88
C ASN A 11 -32.29 2.78 -2.41
N LEU A 12 -31.17 2.18 -1.98
CA LEU A 12 -30.90 1.93 -0.57
C LEU A 12 -30.65 3.26 0.15
N LYS A 13 -31.74 4.00 0.39
CA LYS A 13 -31.85 5.05 1.39
C LYS A 13 -31.63 4.39 2.75
N HIS A 14 -30.39 4.35 3.22
CA HIS A 14 -30.17 4.27 4.66
C HIS A 14 -30.44 5.68 5.23
N GLU A 15 -31.63 5.85 5.80
CA GLU A 15 -32.01 7.05 6.58
C GLU A 15 -31.87 8.39 5.82
N ASP A 16 -32.35 8.46 4.58
CA ASP A 16 -32.36 9.68 3.75
C ASP A 16 -30.98 10.30 3.43
N ARG A 17 -29.88 9.54 3.55
CA ARG A 17 -28.51 10.02 3.28
C ARG A 17 -28.03 9.71 1.85
N ILE A 18 -27.18 10.58 1.31
CA ILE A 18 -26.44 10.39 0.04
C ILE A 18 -24.95 10.28 0.37
N ILE A 19 -24.25 9.29 -0.20
CA ILE A 19 -22.80 9.06 0.00
C ILE A 19 -22.08 9.22 -1.34
N ALA A 20 -21.03 10.05 -1.36
CA ALA A 20 -20.23 10.35 -2.56
C ALA A 20 -18.83 10.88 -2.20
N ASP A 21 -17.99 11.01 -3.22
CA ASP A 21 -16.69 11.69 -3.12
C ASP A 21 -16.88 13.19 -2.86
N LEU A 22 -16.01 13.78 -2.03
CA LEU A 22 -16.00 15.21 -1.73
C LEU A 22 -15.82 16.06 -3.00
N ASP A 23 -15.00 15.59 -3.95
CA ASP A 23 -14.76 16.29 -5.22
C ASP A 23 -16.07 16.47 -6.02
N GLN A 24 -17.04 15.56 -5.86
CA GLN A 24 -18.33 15.65 -6.55
C GLN A 24 -19.23 16.78 -6.05
N LEU A 25 -18.93 17.45 -4.93
CA LEU A 25 -19.62 18.68 -4.54
C LEU A 25 -19.19 19.90 -5.38
N PHE A 26 -18.04 19.84 -6.04
CA PHE A 26 -17.40 20.98 -6.70
C PHE A 26 -17.43 20.91 -8.23
N THR A 27 -18.22 19.99 -8.81
CA THR A 27 -18.40 19.84 -10.26
C THR A 27 -19.76 20.39 -10.72
N GLU A 28 -19.84 20.92 -11.94
CA GLU A 28 -21.09 21.45 -12.52
C GLU A 28 -22.20 20.40 -12.71
N ARG A 29 -21.87 19.11 -12.60
CA ARG A 29 -22.79 17.97 -12.64
C ARG A 29 -22.85 17.22 -11.30
N GLY A 30 -22.39 17.88 -10.24
CA GLY A 30 -22.22 17.35 -8.91
C GLY A 30 -23.52 17.16 -8.13
N ILE A 31 -23.39 16.82 -6.85
CA ILE A 31 -24.54 16.71 -5.95
C ILE A 31 -25.06 18.10 -5.61
N ALA A 32 -26.27 18.39 -6.09
CA ALA A 32 -26.96 19.63 -5.78
C ALA A 32 -27.44 19.65 -4.31
N ILE A 33 -26.77 20.43 -3.47
CA ILE A 33 -27.25 20.75 -2.12
C ILE A 33 -28.30 21.85 -2.26
N SER A 34 -29.59 21.50 -2.19
CA SER A 34 -30.65 22.50 -2.03
C SER A 34 -30.53 23.13 -0.64
N GLY A 35 -30.55 24.46 -0.57
CA GLY A 35 -30.37 25.20 0.69
C GLY A 35 -31.47 24.92 1.72
N ASP A 36 -31.11 25.14 2.99
CA ASP A 36 -31.89 25.00 4.22
C ASP A 36 -32.40 23.58 4.55
N GLY A 37 -31.90 23.03 5.67
CA GLY A 37 -32.31 21.73 6.25
C GLY A 37 -31.40 20.54 5.91
N ASN A 38 -30.57 20.64 4.87
CA ASN A 38 -29.64 19.57 4.48
C ASN A 38 -28.37 19.57 5.36
N HIS A 39 -28.06 18.43 5.98
CA HIS A 39 -26.83 18.21 6.75
C HIS A 39 -25.75 17.54 5.90
N LEU A 40 -24.67 18.26 5.59
CA LEU A 40 -23.46 17.67 5.02
C LEU A 40 -22.61 17.04 6.12
N THR A 41 -22.63 15.71 6.24
CA THR A 41 -21.68 14.97 7.07
C THR A 41 -20.44 14.65 6.24
N LEU A 42 -19.34 15.37 6.48
CA LEU A 42 -18.05 15.03 5.90
C LEU A 42 -17.52 13.74 6.55
N MET A 43 -17.77 12.59 5.92
CA MET A 43 -17.15 11.33 6.30
C MET A 43 -15.68 11.31 5.87
N ILE A 44 -14.83 12.04 6.60
CA ILE A 44 -13.43 11.66 6.72
C ILE A 44 -13.45 10.21 7.18
N HIS A 45 -12.91 9.29 6.39
CA HIS A 45 -12.83 7.88 6.77
C HIS A 45 -11.80 7.71 7.90
N SER A 46 -12.23 7.99 9.13
CA SER A 46 -11.70 7.30 10.29
C SER A 46 -11.95 5.81 10.06
N HIS A 47 -10.88 5.01 10.08
CA HIS A 47 -10.93 3.59 9.73
C HIS A 47 -11.61 2.78 10.85
N GLN A 48 -12.95 2.86 10.89
CA GLN A 48 -13.83 2.13 11.81
C GLN A 48 -14.14 0.70 11.33
N GLY A 49 -13.81 0.36 10.08
CA GLY A 49 -13.68 -1.02 9.63
C GLY A 49 -12.31 -1.61 9.99
N PRO A 50 -12.18 -2.94 10.18
CA PRO A 50 -10.86 -3.57 10.29
C PRO A 50 -10.06 -3.29 9.01
N LYS A 51 -8.75 -3.01 9.13
CA LYS A 51 -7.93 -2.60 7.95
C LYS A 51 -7.81 -3.71 6.89
N HIS A 52 -8.18 -4.94 7.22
CA HIS A 52 -8.50 -6.00 6.27
C HIS A 52 -9.80 -6.70 6.70
N HIS A 53 -10.61 -7.15 5.75
CA HIS A 53 -11.76 -8.01 6.01
C HIS A 53 -11.33 -9.47 6.20
N THR A 54 -12.07 -10.24 7.00
CA THR A 54 -11.65 -11.58 7.44
C THR A 54 -12.51 -12.70 6.85
N PRO A 55 -11.98 -13.50 5.91
CA PRO A 55 -12.32 -14.92 5.79
C PRO A 55 -11.57 -15.67 6.90
N GLY A 56 -12.29 -16.26 7.85
CA GLY A 56 -11.65 -16.87 9.02
C GLY A 56 -10.91 -18.18 8.70
N LEU A 57 -9.67 -18.33 9.19
CA LEU A 57 -8.95 -19.57 9.52
C LEU A 57 -7.59 -19.21 10.19
N THR A 58 -6.97 -20.12 10.97
CA THR A 58 -5.90 -19.82 11.95
C THR A 58 -4.66 -20.72 11.87
N GLY A 59 -3.43 -20.20 12.10
CA GLY A 59 -2.21 -21.02 12.31
C GLY A 59 -0.90 -20.22 12.59
N GLN A 60 0.03 -20.77 13.39
CA GLN A 60 1.23 -20.11 13.97
C GLN A 60 2.58 -20.38 13.25
N SER A 61 3.70 -19.79 13.73
CA SER A 61 4.97 -19.54 12.98
C SER A 61 6.29 -20.09 13.60
N LEU A 62 7.44 -19.53 13.12
CA LEU A 62 8.88 -19.75 13.43
C LEU A 62 9.62 -20.70 12.46
N LYS A 63 10.86 -20.44 11.97
CA LYS A 63 11.85 -19.37 12.26
C LYS A 63 12.68 -18.94 11.00
N THR A 64 13.98 -18.56 11.11
CA THR A 64 14.65 -17.68 10.12
C THR A 64 15.99 -18.11 9.45
N GLN A 65 16.18 -17.66 8.20
CA GLN A 65 17.43 -17.50 7.41
C GLN A 65 17.23 -16.36 6.37
N PRO A 66 18.27 -15.62 5.92
CA PRO A 66 18.08 -14.38 5.16
C PRO A 66 17.26 -14.56 3.86
N SER A 67 16.17 -13.80 3.75
CA SER A 67 14.96 -14.23 3.05
C SER A 67 14.38 -13.22 2.06
N LEU A 68 14.03 -13.65 0.86
CA LEU A 68 13.16 -12.85 -0.01
C LEU A 68 11.80 -12.68 0.70
N ARG A 69 11.29 -11.45 0.78
CA ARG A 69 10.11 -11.02 1.56
C ARG A 69 9.23 -10.17 0.65
N PHE A 70 7.93 -10.41 0.67
CA PHE A 70 6.92 -9.73 -0.12
C PHE A 70 5.63 -9.62 0.70
N GLU A 71 4.91 -8.50 0.55
CA GLU A 71 3.94 -8.00 1.54
C GLU A 71 2.52 -7.98 0.96
N GLY A 72 2.07 -9.12 0.44
CA GLY A 72 0.79 -9.25 -0.28
C GLY A 72 -0.44 -8.77 0.50
N GLY A 73 -0.39 -8.75 1.83
CA GLY A 73 -1.44 -8.16 2.65
C GLY A 73 -1.59 -6.64 2.46
N GLU A 74 -0.48 -5.91 2.25
CA GLU A 74 -0.47 -4.46 2.00
C GLU A 74 -1.12 -4.16 0.64
N HIS A 75 -0.70 -4.85 -0.43
CA HIS A 75 -1.34 -4.81 -1.76
C HIS A 75 -2.85 -5.10 -1.72
N THR A 76 -3.24 -6.15 -0.98
CA THR A 76 -4.65 -6.52 -0.83
C THR A 76 -5.46 -5.38 -0.24
N ALA A 77 -5.00 -4.77 0.85
CA ALA A 77 -5.72 -3.67 1.51
C ALA A 77 -5.73 -2.37 0.71
N ILE A 78 -4.76 -2.15 -0.18
CA ILE A 78 -4.79 -1.02 -1.11
C ILE A 78 -5.92 -1.23 -2.12
N GLY A 79 -5.93 -2.34 -2.85
CA GLY A 79 -6.92 -2.60 -3.91
C GLY A 79 -8.32 -2.86 -3.39
N ASP A 80 -8.48 -3.45 -2.21
CA ASP A 80 -9.79 -3.67 -1.58
C ASP A 80 -10.43 -2.37 -1.05
N ALA A 81 -9.64 -1.32 -0.83
CA ALA A 81 -10.11 0.01 -0.44
C ALA A 81 -10.62 0.86 -1.63
N THR A 82 -10.41 0.38 -2.86
CA THR A 82 -10.89 1.02 -4.10
C THR A 82 -12.41 0.88 -4.24
N LEU A 83 -13.03 1.84 -4.93
CA LEU A 83 -14.44 1.83 -5.30
C LEU A 83 -14.57 1.53 -6.80
N LEU A 84 -15.38 0.53 -7.15
CA LEU A 84 -15.65 0.10 -8.53
C LEU A 84 -17.04 0.54 -8.99
N ARG A 85 -17.22 0.75 -10.30
CA ARG A 85 -18.50 1.13 -10.90
C ARG A 85 -18.80 0.24 -12.11
N PHE A 86 -20.07 -0.14 -12.24
CA PHE A 86 -20.55 -1.00 -13.34
C PHE A 86 -21.67 -0.33 -14.14
N VAL A 87 -22.44 0.55 -13.49
CA VAL A 87 -23.57 1.26 -14.11
C VAL A 87 -23.36 2.76 -13.95
N LYS A 88 -23.59 3.50 -15.03
CA LYS A 88 -23.48 4.97 -15.03
C LYS A 88 -24.46 5.56 -14.02
N ASP A 89 -24.02 6.58 -13.29
CA ASP A 89 -24.81 7.32 -12.30
C ASP A 89 -25.27 6.49 -11.07
N ALA A 90 -24.85 5.22 -10.96
CA ALA A 90 -25.07 4.38 -9.77
C ALA A 90 -23.98 4.61 -8.69
N PRO A 91 -24.27 4.34 -7.40
CA PRO A 91 -23.27 4.30 -6.34
C PRO A 91 -22.13 3.34 -6.68
N ALA A 92 -20.91 3.71 -6.30
CA ALA A 92 -19.76 2.80 -6.43
C ALA A 92 -19.79 1.74 -5.32
N ILE A 93 -19.27 0.56 -5.62
CA ILE A 93 -19.23 -0.59 -4.72
C ILE A 93 -17.78 -0.75 -4.24
N ALA A 94 -17.58 -1.01 -2.94
CA ALA A 94 -16.24 -1.25 -2.42
C ALA A 94 -15.66 -2.55 -3.01
N ALA A 95 -14.42 -2.51 -3.49
CA ALA A 95 -13.84 -3.57 -4.31
C ALA A 95 -13.73 -4.93 -3.59
N TRP A 96 -13.61 -4.94 -2.25
CA TRP A 96 -13.66 -6.16 -1.44
C TRP A 96 -15.01 -6.90 -1.50
N GLN A 97 -16.09 -6.21 -1.90
CA GLN A 97 -17.43 -6.78 -2.05
C GLN A 97 -17.68 -7.36 -3.46
N VAL A 98 -16.77 -7.11 -4.40
CA VAL A 98 -16.96 -7.40 -5.83
C VAL A 98 -16.08 -8.59 -6.24
N PRO A 99 -16.65 -9.79 -6.43
CA PRO A 99 -15.94 -10.89 -7.06
C PRO A 99 -15.79 -10.64 -8.57
N LEU A 100 -14.57 -10.41 -9.02
CA LEU A 100 -14.21 -10.29 -10.44
C LEU A 100 -13.94 -11.70 -11.00
N HIS A 101 -14.73 -12.12 -12.00
CA HIS A 101 -14.66 -13.47 -12.57
C HIS A 101 -13.58 -13.58 -13.66
N LEU A 102 -12.65 -14.52 -13.51
CA LEU A 102 -11.59 -14.79 -14.48
C LEU A 102 -11.97 -15.94 -15.44
N PRO A 103 -11.40 -16.00 -16.66
CA PRO A 103 -11.70 -17.04 -17.65
C PRO A 103 -11.55 -18.49 -17.18
N ASN A 104 -10.64 -18.78 -16.23
CA ASN A 104 -10.49 -20.10 -15.63
C ASN A 104 -11.53 -20.44 -14.55
N GLY A 105 -12.44 -19.52 -14.22
CA GLY A 105 -13.44 -19.71 -13.15
C GLY A 105 -12.89 -19.51 -11.73
N LEU A 106 -11.83 -18.72 -11.58
CA LEU A 106 -11.56 -17.96 -10.35
C LEU A 106 -12.55 -16.80 -10.21
N ALA A 107 -12.82 -16.42 -8.98
CA ALA A 107 -13.53 -15.20 -8.61
C ALA A 107 -12.75 -14.57 -7.46
N LEU A 108 -12.20 -13.37 -7.67
CA LEU A 108 -11.27 -12.70 -6.76
C LEU A 108 -11.66 -11.24 -6.57
N THR A 109 -11.37 -10.64 -5.42
CA THR A 109 -11.51 -9.18 -5.24
C THR A 109 -10.42 -8.44 -6.00
N TYR A 110 -10.60 -7.14 -6.20
CA TYR A 110 -9.56 -6.29 -6.80
C TYR A 110 -8.25 -6.38 -6.02
N GLY A 111 -8.29 -6.22 -4.69
CA GLY A 111 -7.10 -6.32 -3.83
C GLY A 111 -6.40 -7.67 -3.92
N GLN A 112 -7.16 -8.78 -3.96
CA GLN A 112 -6.57 -10.11 -4.16
C GLN A 112 -5.84 -10.24 -5.49
N ILE A 113 -6.27 -9.57 -6.56
CA ILE A 113 -5.55 -9.61 -7.84
C ILE A 113 -4.32 -8.70 -7.79
N VAL A 114 -4.38 -7.53 -7.15
CA VAL A 114 -3.22 -6.64 -6.91
C VAL A 114 -2.12 -7.37 -6.12
N SER A 115 -2.48 -8.22 -5.15
CA SER A 115 -1.51 -8.99 -4.35
C SER A 115 -1.01 -10.29 -5.00
N LEU A 116 -1.59 -10.69 -6.13
CA LEU A 116 -1.23 -11.92 -6.86
C LEU A 116 -0.45 -11.66 -8.15
N GLY A 117 -0.67 -10.52 -8.81
CA GLY A 117 0.17 -10.08 -9.92
C GLY A 117 1.62 -9.82 -9.49
N GLY A 118 2.56 -9.91 -10.43
CA GLY A 118 3.99 -9.65 -10.22
C GLY A 118 4.73 -10.69 -9.38
N ASP A 119 4.29 -10.89 -8.13
CA ASP A 119 4.94 -11.74 -7.12
C ASP A 119 4.65 -13.23 -7.28
N PHE A 120 3.39 -13.58 -7.53
CA PHE A 120 2.93 -14.97 -7.56
C PHE A 120 2.58 -15.43 -8.97
N TYR A 121 2.10 -14.52 -9.82
CA TYR A 121 1.71 -14.78 -11.19
C TYR A 121 2.44 -13.83 -12.14
N GLY A 122 3.02 -14.41 -13.18
CA GLY A 122 3.96 -13.76 -14.08
C GLY A 122 4.78 -14.80 -14.83
N ILE A 123 5.63 -14.32 -15.74
CA ILE A 123 6.55 -15.15 -16.53
C ILE A 123 7.99 -14.77 -16.14
N PRO A 124 8.69 -15.56 -15.29
CA PRO A 124 9.99 -15.16 -14.73
C PRO A 124 11.05 -14.77 -15.76
N ASP A 125 11.08 -15.46 -16.90
CA ASP A 125 12.06 -15.21 -17.97
C ASP A 125 11.59 -14.14 -18.99
N GLN A 126 10.42 -13.52 -18.77
CA GLN A 126 9.87 -12.47 -19.63
C GLN A 126 9.30 -11.28 -18.83
N PRO A 127 10.15 -10.50 -18.13
CA PRO A 127 9.73 -9.23 -17.55
C PRO A 127 9.02 -8.34 -18.57
N ILE A 128 7.98 -7.64 -18.12
CA ILE A 128 7.10 -6.81 -18.94
C ILE A 128 7.87 -5.62 -19.50
N CYS A 129 8.69 -4.95 -18.69
CA CYS A 129 9.49 -3.79 -19.05
C CYS A 129 10.46 -4.08 -20.23
N ASP A 130 10.89 -5.34 -20.36
CA ASP A 130 11.84 -5.82 -21.37
C ASP A 130 11.22 -6.04 -22.76
N GLY A 131 9.92 -5.77 -22.93
CA GLY A 131 9.36 -5.55 -24.26
C GLY A 131 10.03 -4.35 -24.95
N ALA A 132 10.50 -4.55 -26.20
CA ALA A 132 11.24 -3.53 -26.94
C ALA A 132 10.34 -2.35 -27.37
N THR A 133 9.09 -2.65 -27.74
CA THR A 133 8.05 -1.68 -28.09
C THR A 133 6.90 -1.71 -27.08
N PRO A 134 6.05 -0.67 -27.00
CA PRO A 134 4.85 -0.69 -26.15
C PRO A 134 3.92 -1.89 -26.42
N VAL A 135 3.83 -2.34 -27.67
CA VAL A 135 3.03 -3.52 -28.06
C VAL A 135 3.63 -4.81 -27.48
N ASP A 136 4.95 -4.96 -27.50
CA ASP A 136 5.62 -6.12 -26.88
C ASP A 136 5.39 -6.16 -25.36
N ARG A 137 5.36 -4.99 -24.70
CA ARG A 137 5.07 -4.90 -23.26
C ARG A 137 3.62 -5.30 -22.96
N ILE A 138 2.66 -4.81 -23.74
CA ILE A 138 1.25 -5.21 -23.62
C ILE A 138 1.08 -6.72 -23.80
N GLN A 139 1.80 -7.33 -24.76
CA GLN A 139 1.76 -8.78 -24.96
C GLN A 139 2.39 -9.56 -23.79
N ARG A 140 3.51 -9.08 -23.24
CA ARG A 140 4.15 -9.68 -22.05
C ARG A 140 3.28 -9.57 -20.81
N PHE A 141 2.68 -8.40 -20.57
CA PHE A 141 1.67 -8.21 -19.53
C PHE A 141 0.50 -9.19 -19.70
N THR A 142 -0.04 -9.31 -20.91
CA THR A 142 -1.14 -10.23 -21.21
C THR A 142 -0.76 -11.68 -20.92
N ASN A 143 0.47 -12.08 -21.25
CA ASN A 143 0.99 -13.42 -20.92
C ASN A 143 1.14 -13.63 -19.39
N ALA A 144 1.62 -12.61 -18.66
CA ALA A 144 1.73 -12.63 -17.20
C ALA A 144 0.36 -12.75 -16.53
N PHE A 145 -0.61 -11.91 -16.91
CA PHE A 145 -1.99 -11.96 -16.43
C PHE A 145 -2.65 -13.31 -16.71
N ASN A 146 -2.48 -13.86 -17.93
CA ASN A 146 -3.03 -15.16 -18.30
C ASN A 146 -2.50 -16.32 -17.45
N SER A 147 -1.32 -16.20 -16.82
CA SER A 147 -0.84 -17.19 -15.86
C SER A 147 -1.72 -17.29 -14.61
N LEU A 148 -2.36 -16.20 -14.19
CA LEU A 148 -3.41 -16.19 -13.15
C LEU A 148 -4.77 -16.56 -13.75
N ALA A 149 -5.16 -15.88 -14.84
CA ALA A 149 -6.55 -15.77 -15.27
C ALA A 149 -7.04 -16.92 -16.18
N VAL A 150 -6.14 -17.63 -16.87
CA VAL A 150 -6.51 -18.64 -17.89
C VAL A 150 -6.09 -20.06 -17.51
N LEU A 151 -4.97 -20.24 -16.79
CA LEU A 151 -4.49 -21.57 -16.45
C LEU A 151 -5.40 -22.26 -15.42
N PRO A 152 -5.85 -23.52 -15.65
CA PRO A 152 -6.71 -24.24 -14.70
C PRO A 152 -6.04 -24.54 -13.34
N ALA A 153 -4.71 -24.72 -13.31
CA ALA A 153 -3.96 -24.99 -12.09
C ALA A 153 -4.02 -23.83 -11.08
N SER A 154 -4.05 -22.59 -11.59
CA SER A 154 -4.07 -21.36 -10.78
C SER A 154 -5.31 -21.25 -9.90
N ARG A 155 -6.41 -21.96 -10.23
CA ARG A 155 -7.64 -21.98 -9.41
C ARG A 155 -7.43 -22.47 -7.99
N ALA A 156 -6.67 -23.56 -7.83
CA ALA A 156 -6.39 -24.14 -6.51
C ALA A 156 -5.18 -23.46 -5.86
N GLU A 157 -4.17 -23.14 -6.66
CA GLU A 157 -2.93 -22.50 -6.23
C GLU A 157 -3.17 -21.11 -5.61
N ALA A 158 -3.99 -20.25 -6.24
CA ALA A 158 -4.32 -18.92 -5.73
C ALA A 158 -4.99 -18.98 -4.35
N GLY A 159 -5.91 -19.93 -4.12
CA GLY A 159 -6.55 -20.13 -2.82
C GLY A 159 -5.56 -20.55 -1.72
N LEU A 160 -4.53 -21.33 -2.05
CA LEU A 160 -3.45 -21.69 -1.12
C LEU A 160 -2.55 -20.48 -0.82
N ILE A 161 -2.17 -19.69 -1.83
CA ILE A 161 -1.34 -18.48 -1.67
C ILE A 161 -2.05 -17.47 -0.75
N LEU A 162 -3.33 -17.18 -1.03
CA LEU A 162 -4.16 -16.28 -0.21
C LEU A 162 -4.37 -16.82 1.21
N GLY A 163 -4.48 -18.14 1.39
CA GLY A 163 -4.53 -18.77 2.71
C GLY A 163 -3.27 -18.57 3.56
N VAL A 164 -2.09 -18.51 2.94
CA VAL A 164 -0.83 -18.16 3.62
C VAL A 164 -0.77 -16.65 3.92
N MET A 165 -1.16 -15.81 2.96
CA MET A 165 -1.26 -14.35 3.12
C MET A 165 -2.24 -13.95 4.24
N GLN A 166 -3.30 -14.72 4.47
CA GLN A 166 -4.22 -14.49 5.58
C GLN A 166 -3.54 -14.57 6.97
N LYS A 167 -2.42 -15.31 7.11
CA LYS A 167 -1.62 -15.37 8.36
C LYS A 167 -0.95 -14.04 8.66
N GLU A 168 -0.36 -13.41 7.65
CA GLU A 168 0.24 -12.07 7.69
C GLU A 168 -0.82 -11.02 8.09
N ILE A 169 -1.96 -11.03 7.39
CA ILE A 169 -3.11 -10.15 7.63
C ILE A 169 -3.64 -10.29 9.07
N VAL A 170 -3.73 -11.51 9.61
CA VAL A 170 -4.18 -11.73 11.00
C VAL A 170 -3.16 -11.16 12.00
N ALA A 171 -1.86 -11.35 11.76
CA ALA A 171 -0.82 -10.85 12.63
C ALA A 171 -0.75 -9.30 12.65
N ALA A 172 -0.86 -8.66 11.48
CA ALA A 172 -0.93 -7.21 11.35
C ALA A 172 -2.17 -6.62 12.05
N ASN A 173 -3.35 -7.20 11.83
CA ASN A 173 -4.58 -6.79 12.51
C ASN A 173 -4.48 -6.93 14.04
N GLN A 174 -3.81 -7.98 14.54
CA GLN A 174 -3.60 -8.14 15.98
C GLN A 174 -2.65 -7.09 16.54
N ALA A 175 -1.54 -6.78 15.84
CA ALA A 175 -0.63 -5.69 16.23
C ALA A 175 -1.37 -4.34 16.32
N ILE A 176 -2.22 -4.03 15.35
CA ILE A 176 -3.05 -2.81 15.33
C ILE A 176 -3.96 -2.75 16.59
N LYS A 177 -4.66 -3.85 16.90
CA LYS A 177 -5.54 -3.95 18.09
C LYS A 177 -4.77 -3.83 19.40
N ASP A 178 -3.58 -4.41 19.47
CA ASP A 178 -2.67 -4.29 20.61
C ASP A 178 -2.10 -2.85 20.75
N GLY A 179 -2.15 -2.04 19.69
CA GLY A 179 -1.55 -0.71 19.59
C GLY A 179 -0.04 -0.72 19.29
N LYS A 180 0.48 -1.84 18.78
CA LYS A 180 1.86 -2.01 18.32
C LYS A 180 2.00 -1.57 16.87
N GLN A 181 3.24 -1.37 16.40
CA GLN A 181 3.47 -1.09 14.98
C GLN A 181 3.38 -2.40 14.18
N PRO A 182 2.61 -2.46 13.08
CA PRO A 182 2.42 -3.68 12.28
C PRO A 182 3.71 -4.33 11.78
N HIS A 183 4.75 -3.56 11.48
CA HIS A 183 6.04 -4.14 11.08
C HIS A 183 6.65 -5.07 12.13
N GLU A 184 6.37 -4.87 13.43
CA GLU A 184 6.84 -5.77 14.49
C GLU A 184 6.28 -7.19 14.31
N ALA A 185 5.06 -7.32 13.78
CA ALA A 185 4.46 -8.60 13.45
C ALA A 185 5.10 -9.22 12.19
N TYR A 186 5.39 -8.41 11.17
CA TYR A 186 6.08 -8.85 9.95
C TYR A 186 7.52 -9.31 10.21
N ASP A 187 8.22 -8.66 11.14
CA ASP A 187 9.57 -9.07 11.57
C ASP A 187 9.52 -10.34 12.43
N ALA A 188 8.46 -10.54 13.24
CA ALA A 188 8.26 -11.75 14.04
C ALA A 188 7.81 -12.98 13.24
N LEU A 189 7.05 -12.79 12.15
CA LEU A 189 6.70 -13.86 11.20
C LEU A 189 7.94 -14.35 10.44
N GLY A 190 8.86 -13.43 10.12
CA GLY A 190 10.11 -13.75 9.45
C GLY A 190 9.86 -14.33 8.06
N ASP A 191 10.34 -15.55 7.85
CA ASP A 191 10.62 -16.09 6.52
C ASP A 191 9.71 -17.29 6.18
N THR A 192 8.91 -17.75 7.16
CA THR A 192 8.08 -18.95 7.07
C THR A 192 7.01 -18.87 5.98
N LEU A 193 6.48 -17.68 5.71
CA LEU A 193 5.50 -17.47 4.64
C LEU A 193 6.12 -17.64 3.26
N SER A 194 7.33 -17.12 3.06
CA SER A 194 8.09 -17.27 1.81
C SER A 194 8.49 -18.73 1.53
N GLU A 195 8.78 -19.49 2.59
CA GLU A 195 8.97 -20.93 2.50
C GLU A 195 7.70 -21.70 2.08
N GLU A 196 6.52 -21.30 2.59
CA GLU A 196 5.24 -21.90 2.20
C GLU A 196 4.85 -21.52 0.76
N TRP A 197 4.96 -20.24 0.39
CA TRP A 197 4.70 -19.75 -0.96
C TRP A 197 5.63 -20.37 -2.01
N ASN A 198 6.91 -20.59 -1.68
CA ASN A 198 7.82 -21.31 -2.58
C ASN A 198 7.34 -22.75 -2.84
N LYS A 199 6.91 -23.48 -1.80
CA LYS A 199 6.35 -24.83 -1.94
C LYS A 199 5.07 -24.85 -2.76
N ILE A 200 4.14 -23.93 -2.50
CA ILE A 200 2.86 -23.83 -3.22
C ILE A 200 3.10 -23.59 -4.72
N THR A 201 4.06 -22.73 -5.07
CA THR A 201 4.40 -22.39 -6.46
C THR A 201 5.41 -23.36 -7.11
N GLY A 202 5.48 -24.61 -6.63
CA GLY A 202 6.25 -25.69 -7.25
C GLY A 202 7.75 -25.75 -6.91
N GLY A 203 8.16 -25.09 -5.83
CA GLY A 203 9.52 -25.14 -5.28
C GLY A 203 9.64 -26.02 -4.03
N GLY A 204 10.82 -25.96 -3.41
CA GLY A 204 11.13 -26.66 -2.18
C GLY A 204 11.37 -28.17 -2.33
N SER A 205 11.98 -28.76 -1.31
CA SER A 205 12.38 -30.16 -1.25
C SER A 205 12.34 -30.67 0.20
N PHE A 206 12.61 -31.96 0.39
CA PHE A 206 12.69 -32.57 1.73
C PHE A 206 13.84 -32.05 2.60
N VAL A 207 14.86 -31.39 2.01
CA VAL A 207 16.01 -30.82 2.72
C VAL A 207 15.99 -29.29 2.84
N SER A 208 15.21 -28.60 2.00
CA SER A 208 15.14 -27.15 1.99
C SER A 208 13.78 -26.68 1.49
N ALA A 209 13.11 -25.82 2.26
CA ALA A 209 11.88 -25.20 1.82
C ALA A 209 12.07 -24.20 0.66
N LEU A 210 13.28 -23.65 0.51
CA LEU A 210 13.61 -22.62 -0.48
C LEU A 210 14.15 -23.21 -1.81
N PHE A 211 14.74 -24.40 -1.79
CA PHE A 211 15.35 -25.01 -2.99
C PHE A 211 14.72 -26.37 -3.37
N PRO A 212 14.40 -26.60 -4.66
CA PRO A 212 14.51 -25.68 -5.82
C PRO A 212 13.58 -24.46 -5.73
N LEU A 213 13.83 -23.45 -6.57
CA LEU A 213 13.00 -22.24 -6.65
C LEU A 213 11.68 -22.54 -7.39
N GLY A 214 10.56 -22.30 -6.71
CA GLY A 214 9.21 -22.23 -7.27
C GLY A 214 9.00 -20.92 -8.05
N ARG A 215 7.81 -20.72 -8.62
CA ARG A 215 7.50 -19.53 -9.43
C ARG A 215 7.66 -18.23 -8.63
N TYR A 216 7.23 -18.22 -7.36
CA TYR A 216 7.38 -17.07 -6.44
C TYR A 216 8.85 -16.62 -6.32
N LEU A 217 9.77 -17.51 -5.92
CA LEU A 217 11.19 -17.13 -5.78
C LEU A 217 11.89 -16.86 -7.13
N LYS A 218 11.37 -17.39 -8.24
CA LYS A 218 11.87 -17.07 -9.59
C LYS A 218 11.45 -15.66 -10.04
N LEU A 219 10.21 -15.27 -9.78
CA LEU A 219 9.73 -13.90 -10.01
C LEU A 219 10.56 -12.93 -9.17
N ALA A 220 10.69 -13.18 -7.87
CA ALA A 220 11.53 -12.41 -6.95
C ALA A 220 13.01 -12.26 -7.38
N ALA A 221 13.59 -13.27 -8.04
CA ALA A 221 14.96 -13.23 -8.56
C ALA A 221 15.10 -12.29 -9.78
N ASN A 222 14.10 -12.26 -10.66
CA ASN A 222 14.07 -11.44 -11.88
C ASN A 222 12.93 -10.41 -11.88
N ASN A 223 12.79 -9.69 -10.77
CA ASN A 223 11.70 -8.75 -10.50
C ASN A 223 12.00 -7.31 -10.97
N THR A 224 12.59 -7.11 -12.15
CA THR A 224 12.87 -5.73 -12.63
C THR A 224 11.61 -4.88 -12.77
N ASP A 225 10.47 -5.50 -13.09
CA ASP A 225 9.16 -4.86 -13.21
C ASP A 225 8.64 -4.19 -11.93
N HIS A 226 9.30 -4.34 -10.77
CA HIS A 226 8.90 -3.68 -9.52
C HIS A 226 9.60 -2.33 -9.32
N PHE A 227 10.73 -2.07 -10.01
CA PHE A 227 11.62 -0.96 -9.65
C PHE A 227 11.48 0.26 -10.57
N GLY A 228 11.01 1.37 -10.01
CA GLY A 228 11.08 2.71 -10.60
C GLY A 228 10.59 2.79 -12.04
N GLU A 229 11.45 3.22 -12.97
CA GLU A 229 11.08 3.40 -14.39
C GLU A 229 10.62 2.09 -15.07
N TRP A 230 11.02 0.93 -14.55
CA TRP A 230 10.61 -0.37 -15.08
C TRP A 230 9.19 -0.75 -14.62
N ALA A 231 8.84 -0.48 -13.36
CA ALA A 231 7.46 -0.59 -12.85
C ALA A 231 6.50 0.37 -13.53
N LEU A 232 6.94 1.61 -13.79
CA LEU A 232 6.16 2.56 -14.58
C LEU A 232 5.83 2.00 -15.98
N LEU A 233 6.78 1.30 -16.62
CA LEU A 233 6.54 0.66 -17.91
C LEU A 233 5.64 -0.58 -17.82
N ALA A 234 5.74 -1.36 -16.75
CA ALA A 234 4.88 -2.51 -16.50
C ALA A 234 3.42 -2.08 -16.22
N TYR A 235 3.23 -1.10 -15.34
CA TYR A 235 1.93 -0.46 -15.08
C TYR A 235 1.32 0.11 -16.38
N ILE A 236 2.06 0.94 -17.13
CA ILE A 236 1.55 1.54 -18.37
C ILE A 236 1.09 0.46 -19.36
N ALA A 237 1.85 -0.62 -19.53
CA ALA A 237 1.47 -1.73 -20.40
C ALA A 237 0.20 -2.44 -19.93
N GLY A 238 0.09 -2.71 -18.63
CA GLY A 238 -1.07 -3.37 -18.03
C GLY A 238 -2.33 -2.52 -18.05
N HIS A 239 -2.23 -1.25 -17.65
CA HIS A 239 -3.32 -0.28 -17.72
C HIS A 239 -3.79 -0.11 -19.17
N THR A 240 -2.87 0.02 -20.14
CA THR A 240 -3.24 0.07 -21.57
C THR A 240 -4.07 -1.14 -21.99
N ALA A 241 -3.68 -2.35 -21.55
CA ALA A 241 -4.40 -3.59 -21.85
C ALA A 241 -5.78 -3.64 -21.18
N ALA A 242 -5.90 -3.18 -19.93
CA ALA A 242 -7.17 -3.05 -19.22
C ALA A 242 -8.11 -2.05 -19.89
N LEU A 243 -7.60 -0.90 -20.36
CA LEU A 243 -8.37 0.09 -21.12
C LEU A 243 -8.83 -0.44 -22.48
N GLN A 244 -8.01 -1.24 -23.18
CA GLN A 244 -8.43 -1.95 -24.40
C GLN A 244 -9.58 -2.92 -24.10
N GLN A 245 -9.48 -3.68 -22.99
CA GLN A 245 -10.50 -4.60 -22.54
C GLN A 245 -11.80 -3.88 -22.12
N ALA A 246 -11.71 -2.66 -21.55
CA ALA A 246 -12.87 -1.81 -21.26
C ALA A 246 -13.60 -1.33 -22.53
N VAL A 247 -12.88 -1.01 -23.60
CA VAL A 247 -13.48 -0.71 -24.91
C VAL A 247 -14.17 -1.94 -25.52
N LEU A 248 -13.58 -3.14 -25.37
CA LEU A 248 -14.22 -4.39 -25.78
C LEU A 248 -15.52 -4.64 -25.00
N ALA A 249 -15.51 -4.40 -23.69
CA ALA A 249 -16.68 -4.53 -22.83
C ALA A 249 -17.82 -3.60 -23.26
N ARG A 250 -17.52 -2.34 -23.57
CA ARG A 250 -18.53 -1.39 -24.09
C ARG A 250 -19.16 -1.89 -25.39
N ASN A 251 -18.33 -2.39 -26.30
CA ASN A 251 -18.77 -2.78 -27.64
C ASN A 251 -19.55 -4.12 -27.64
N SER A 252 -19.30 -5.00 -26.67
CA SER A 252 -20.03 -6.26 -26.51
C SER A 252 -21.31 -6.12 -25.70
N GLY A 253 -21.36 -5.22 -24.72
CA GLY A 253 -22.44 -5.14 -23.73
C GLY A 253 -22.47 -6.33 -22.76
N ASP A 254 -21.35 -7.04 -22.61
CA ASP A 254 -21.17 -8.15 -21.67
C ASP A 254 -20.40 -7.65 -20.43
N ASP A 255 -21.10 -7.53 -19.29
CA ASP A 255 -20.54 -7.03 -18.03
C ASP A 255 -19.31 -7.81 -17.57
N LYS A 256 -19.18 -9.09 -17.94
CA LYS A 256 -17.99 -9.90 -17.64
C LYS A 256 -16.72 -9.40 -18.30
N GLN A 257 -16.84 -8.71 -19.44
CA GLN A 257 -15.71 -8.07 -20.09
C GLN A 257 -15.23 -6.83 -19.30
N LEU A 258 -16.12 -6.15 -18.57
CA LEU A 258 -15.78 -5.05 -17.67
C LEU A 258 -15.17 -5.58 -16.36
N GLU A 259 -15.70 -6.68 -15.81
CA GLU A 259 -15.02 -7.41 -14.72
C GLU A 259 -13.60 -7.83 -15.12
N LEU A 260 -13.41 -8.34 -16.36
CA LEU A 260 -12.11 -8.70 -16.89
C LEU A 260 -11.20 -7.48 -17.08
N ALA A 261 -11.73 -6.33 -17.51
CA ALA A 261 -10.99 -5.07 -17.58
C ALA A 261 -10.49 -4.64 -16.20
N TYR A 262 -11.35 -4.71 -15.17
CA TYR A 262 -10.96 -4.44 -13.78
C TYR A 262 -9.93 -5.45 -13.25
N ALA A 263 -10.07 -6.74 -13.58
CA ALA A 263 -9.10 -7.75 -13.19
C ALA A 263 -7.71 -7.52 -13.83
N MET A 264 -7.68 -7.15 -15.12
CA MET A 264 -6.44 -6.73 -15.78
C MET A 264 -5.87 -5.47 -15.12
N ASN A 265 -6.73 -4.50 -14.76
CA ASN A 265 -6.26 -3.29 -14.11
C ASN A 265 -5.69 -3.54 -12.71
N ALA A 266 -6.32 -4.40 -11.92
CA ALA A 266 -5.82 -4.83 -10.62
C ALA A 266 -4.43 -5.49 -10.72
N PHE A 267 -4.22 -6.32 -11.75
CA PHE A 267 -2.91 -6.94 -12.00
C PHE A 267 -1.87 -5.91 -12.45
N ALA A 268 -2.27 -4.85 -13.15
CA ALA A 268 -1.40 -3.73 -13.50
C ALA A 268 -1.08 -2.84 -12.29
N ASP A 269 -2.06 -2.62 -11.42
CA ASP A 269 -1.96 -1.80 -10.23
C ASP A 269 -1.01 -2.37 -9.17
N HIS A 270 -0.65 -3.66 -9.25
CA HIS A 270 0.50 -4.20 -8.50
C HIS A 270 1.75 -3.33 -8.70
N TYR A 271 2.15 -3.15 -9.96
CA TYR A 271 3.29 -2.31 -10.35
C TYR A 271 3.02 -0.80 -10.08
N LEU A 272 1.75 -0.37 -10.00
CA LEU A 272 1.42 0.98 -9.55
C LEU A 272 1.69 1.14 -8.05
N THR A 273 1.38 0.13 -7.24
CA THR A 273 1.57 0.15 -5.79
C THR A 273 3.04 0.05 -5.40
N ASP A 274 3.87 -0.68 -6.15
CA ASP A 274 5.34 -0.70 -5.99
C ASP A 274 5.94 0.71 -6.09
N LEU A 275 5.38 1.55 -6.98
CA LEU A 275 5.79 2.96 -7.16
C LEU A 275 5.41 3.88 -6.00
N PHE A 276 4.81 3.37 -4.92
CA PHE A 276 4.66 4.08 -3.65
C PHE A 276 5.53 3.49 -2.53
N SER A 277 6.22 2.38 -2.78
CA SER A 277 7.16 1.82 -1.82
C SER A 277 8.57 2.38 -2.01
N ALA A 278 9.10 3.05 -0.99
CA ALA A 278 10.40 3.71 -1.05
C ALA A 278 11.55 2.80 -1.51
N GLY A 279 11.53 1.50 -1.13
CA GLY A 279 12.50 0.48 -1.53
C GLY A 279 12.54 0.16 -3.03
N HIS A 280 11.57 0.65 -3.81
CA HIS A 280 11.47 0.40 -5.25
C HIS A 280 11.79 1.64 -6.12
N LEU A 281 11.78 2.85 -5.54
CA LEU A 281 11.80 4.10 -6.31
C LEU A 281 13.14 4.42 -6.99
N ARG A 282 14.25 4.32 -6.25
CA ARG A 282 15.58 4.81 -6.67
C ARG A 282 16.66 3.73 -6.80
N ILE A 283 16.29 2.46 -6.59
CA ILE A 283 17.22 1.33 -6.58
C ILE A 283 17.60 0.97 -8.03
N PRO A 284 18.89 0.97 -8.40
CA PRO A 284 19.32 0.67 -9.77
C PRO A 284 19.38 -0.85 -10.02
N ARG A 285 18.24 -1.53 -9.85
CA ARG A 285 18.07 -3.00 -9.83
C ARG A 285 18.74 -3.68 -11.02
N LYS A 286 18.34 -3.28 -12.23
CA LYS A 286 18.78 -3.88 -13.50
C LYS A 286 20.27 -3.63 -13.76
N GLN A 287 20.76 -2.44 -13.42
CA GLN A 287 22.16 -2.07 -13.57
C GLN A 287 23.06 -2.82 -12.57
N LEU A 288 22.61 -3.00 -11.32
CA LEU A 288 23.31 -3.81 -10.31
C LEU A 288 23.43 -5.28 -10.71
N ALA A 289 22.35 -5.88 -11.21
CA ALA A 289 22.37 -7.25 -11.74
C ALA A 289 23.32 -7.41 -12.95
N ALA A 290 23.53 -6.35 -13.73
CA ALA A 290 24.41 -6.36 -14.90
C ALA A 290 25.91 -6.17 -14.58
N VAL A 291 26.26 -5.45 -13.50
CA VAL A 291 27.68 -5.15 -13.15
C VAL A 291 28.26 -6.08 -12.07
N VAL A 292 27.43 -6.90 -11.41
CA VAL A 292 27.88 -7.85 -10.38
C VAL A 292 27.82 -9.28 -10.90
N THR A 293 28.88 -10.04 -10.66
CA THR A 293 28.96 -11.47 -11.02
C THR A 293 29.02 -12.35 -9.76
N PRO A 294 28.13 -13.35 -9.60
CA PRO A 294 26.95 -13.63 -10.44
C PRO A 294 25.88 -12.54 -10.33
N SER A 295 25.01 -12.43 -11.32
CA SER A 295 23.88 -11.47 -11.35
C SER A 295 23.02 -11.55 -10.09
N ASP A 296 22.80 -12.77 -9.60
CA ASP A 296 21.98 -13.06 -8.42
C ASP A 296 22.58 -12.46 -7.14
N LEU A 297 23.92 -12.30 -7.09
CA LEU A 297 24.58 -11.58 -6.00
C LEU A 297 24.35 -10.08 -6.12
N GLY A 298 24.31 -9.54 -7.36
CA GLY A 298 23.86 -8.18 -7.63
C GLY A 298 22.46 -7.97 -7.09
N SER A 299 21.52 -8.83 -7.48
CA SER A 299 20.15 -8.86 -6.97
C SER A 299 20.08 -9.01 -5.44
N LEU A 300 20.93 -9.83 -4.83
CA LEU A 300 20.95 -9.97 -3.36
C LEU A 300 21.43 -8.69 -2.67
N ILE A 301 22.47 -8.02 -3.17
CA ILE A 301 22.99 -6.81 -2.53
C ILE A 301 22.10 -5.58 -2.74
N THR A 302 21.32 -5.48 -3.83
CA THR A 302 20.36 -4.35 -3.98
C THR A 302 19.32 -4.36 -2.87
N ARG A 303 19.03 -5.53 -2.31
CA ARG A 303 18.00 -5.68 -1.28
C ARG A 303 18.33 -4.93 0.01
N PHE A 304 19.60 -4.78 0.37
CA PHE A 304 19.97 -3.96 1.53
C PHE A 304 19.63 -2.47 1.33
N MET A 305 19.64 -1.99 0.09
CA MET A 305 19.18 -0.63 -0.23
C MET A 305 17.65 -0.54 -0.24
N HIS A 306 16.97 -1.55 -0.78
CA HIS A 306 15.51 -1.67 -0.73
C HIS A 306 15.00 -1.66 0.72
N ASP A 307 15.54 -2.53 1.57
CA ASP A 307 15.14 -2.65 2.98
C ASP A 307 15.54 -1.39 3.79
N GLU A 308 16.61 -0.68 3.40
CA GLU A 308 17.03 0.62 3.98
C GLU A 308 16.06 1.75 3.61
N ASP A 309 15.76 1.92 2.32
CA ASP A 309 14.84 2.94 1.80
C ASP A 309 13.41 2.70 2.29
N SER A 310 12.91 1.45 2.29
CA SER A 310 11.59 1.10 2.83
C SER A 310 11.47 1.39 4.34
N LYS A 311 12.51 1.09 5.13
CA LYS A 311 12.50 1.27 6.60
C LYS A 311 12.60 2.72 7.04
N TYR A 312 13.45 3.51 6.37
CA TYR A 312 13.76 4.87 6.79
C TYR A 312 13.00 5.94 6.01
N GLY A 313 12.41 5.58 4.87
CA GLY A 313 11.56 6.40 4.04
C GLY A 313 12.31 7.46 3.23
N LEU A 314 11.62 7.97 2.20
CA LEU A 314 12.13 8.96 1.25
C LEU A 314 11.15 10.13 1.17
N ASN A 315 11.68 11.34 1.27
CA ASN A 315 10.99 12.56 0.88
C ASN A 315 10.79 12.55 -0.64
N VAL A 316 9.53 12.61 -1.06
CA VAL A 316 9.09 12.53 -2.46
C VAL A 316 8.10 13.65 -2.77
N ASN A 317 7.94 13.93 -4.06
CA ASN A 317 6.94 14.85 -4.58
C ASN A 317 6.29 14.25 -5.84
N ASN A 318 5.07 14.69 -6.18
CA ASN A 318 4.38 14.25 -7.39
C ASN A 318 4.17 15.40 -8.40
N ALA A 319 3.49 15.10 -9.52
CA ALA A 319 3.21 16.08 -10.58
C ALA A 319 2.09 17.08 -10.22
N ASN A 320 1.28 16.79 -9.19
CA ASN A 320 0.30 17.71 -8.64
C ASN A 320 0.94 18.75 -7.68
N GLY A 321 2.21 18.57 -7.32
CA GLY A 321 2.94 19.45 -6.39
C GLY A 321 2.85 19.02 -4.93
N ASP A 322 2.22 17.88 -4.62
CA ASP A 322 2.24 17.32 -3.26
C ASP A 322 3.66 16.94 -2.86
N GLN A 323 3.95 16.99 -1.56
CA GLN A 323 5.19 16.52 -0.96
C GLN A 323 4.88 15.69 0.28
N TRP A 324 5.52 14.53 0.41
CA TRP A 324 5.37 13.67 1.58
C TRP A 324 6.61 12.82 1.82
N HIS A 325 6.65 12.17 2.98
CA HIS A 325 7.63 11.14 3.29
C HIS A 325 6.99 9.77 3.03
N ALA A 326 7.50 9.04 2.03
CA ALA A 326 7.05 7.71 1.67
C ALA A 326 7.91 6.67 2.41
N TYR A 327 7.31 5.76 3.17
CA TYR A 327 7.99 4.52 3.56
C TYR A 327 7.75 3.45 2.48
N GLY A 328 8.19 2.22 2.72
CA GLY A 328 7.99 1.12 1.77
C GLY A 328 7.48 -0.16 2.42
N ASP A 329 7.81 -1.29 1.79
CA ASP A 329 7.43 -2.64 2.20
C ASP A 329 7.53 -2.82 3.72
N LYS A 330 6.49 -3.44 4.29
CA LYS A 330 6.28 -3.66 5.74
C LYS A 330 5.82 -2.43 6.53
N ARG A 331 5.71 -1.26 5.89
CA ARG A 331 5.38 0.00 6.56
C ARG A 331 3.99 0.52 6.20
N TYR A 332 3.29 -0.11 5.25
CA TYR A 332 1.99 0.41 4.79
C TYR A 332 1.01 0.60 5.94
N PHE A 333 0.99 -0.24 6.98
CA PHE A 333 0.08 -0.06 8.11
C PHE A 333 0.67 0.69 9.32
N ASP A 334 1.97 0.98 9.34
CA ASP A 334 2.64 1.71 10.41
C ASP A 334 2.07 3.14 10.55
N SER A 335 2.17 3.73 11.74
CA SER A 335 1.60 5.06 11.97
C SER A 335 2.18 6.13 11.04
N VAL A 336 3.48 6.05 10.78
CA VAL A 336 4.28 7.02 10.03
C VAL A 336 3.95 7.10 8.53
N ASP A 337 3.45 6.01 7.93
CA ASP A 337 3.19 5.95 6.48
C ASP A 337 1.82 6.52 6.07
N SER A 338 1.17 7.27 6.96
CA SER A 338 -0.21 7.76 6.76
C SER A 338 -0.40 8.66 5.53
N ALA A 339 0.61 9.46 5.19
CA ALA A 339 0.60 10.32 4.01
C ALA A 339 0.77 9.51 2.70
N ASN A 340 1.69 8.53 2.71
CA ASN A 340 1.95 7.67 1.56
C ASN A 340 0.75 6.77 1.25
N ARG A 341 0.16 6.15 2.30
CA ARG A 341 -1.13 5.43 2.23
C ARG A 341 -2.23 6.21 1.53
N ARG A 342 -2.29 7.54 1.74
CA ARG A 342 -3.29 8.40 1.07
C ARG A 342 -2.98 8.51 -0.42
N GLN A 343 -1.73 8.77 -0.78
CA GLN A 343 -1.31 8.97 -2.17
C GLN A 343 -1.49 7.70 -3.01
N VAL A 344 -1.09 6.52 -2.51
CA VAL A 344 -1.28 5.25 -3.24
C VAL A 344 -2.76 4.91 -3.43
N LYS A 345 -3.62 5.14 -2.43
CA LYS A 345 -5.07 4.95 -2.56
C LYS A 345 -5.69 5.87 -3.60
N LEU A 346 -5.25 7.14 -3.67
CA LEU A 346 -5.70 8.07 -4.70
C LEU A 346 -5.26 7.60 -6.10
N ALA A 347 -4.00 7.17 -6.25
CA ALA A 347 -3.49 6.67 -7.53
C ALA A 347 -4.26 5.43 -8.04
N VAL A 348 -4.47 4.43 -7.17
CA VAL A 348 -5.23 3.20 -7.50
C VAL A 348 -6.70 3.51 -7.75
N GLN A 349 -7.32 4.43 -6.99
CA GLN A 349 -8.70 4.86 -7.29
C GLN A 349 -8.79 5.52 -8.68
N ARG A 350 -7.86 6.42 -9.03
CA ARG A 350 -7.86 7.05 -10.36
C ARG A 350 -7.54 6.06 -11.49
N SER A 351 -6.77 5.01 -11.22
CA SER A 351 -6.56 3.88 -12.14
C SER A 351 -7.89 3.16 -12.42
N ALA A 352 -8.62 2.77 -11.37
CA ALA A 352 -9.92 2.10 -11.53
C ALA A 352 -11.03 3.01 -12.10
N ASP A 353 -11.03 4.32 -11.78
CA ASP A 353 -11.93 5.31 -12.38
C ASP A 353 -11.72 5.38 -13.90
N GLU A 354 -10.47 5.43 -14.37
CA GLU A 354 -10.13 5.58 -15.79
C GLU A 354 -10.54 4.36 -16.66
N VAL A 355 -10.56 3.16 -16.07
CA VAL A 355 -11.16 1.95 -16.68
C VAL A 355 -12.65 2.16 -16.94
N PHE A 356 -13.39 2.68 -15.96
CA PHE A 356 -14.83 2.90 -16.09
C PHE A 356 -15.17 4.06 -17.04
N ASP A 357 -14.42 5.16 -16.97
CA ASP A 357 -14.57 6.28 -17.90
C ASP A 357 -14.26 5.86 -19.35
N THR A 358 -13.28 4.97 -19.54
CA THR A 358 -12.98 4.36 -20.85
C THR A 358 -14.11 3.42 -21.31
N PHE A 359 -14.68 2.61 -20.41
CA PHE A 359 -15.87 1.80 -20.71
C PHE A 359 -17.08 2.66 -21.12
N LEU A 360 -17.38 3.74 -20.39
CA LEU A 360 -18.52 4.62 -20.71
C LEU A 360 -18.31 5.40 -22.02
N SER A 361 -17.11 5.95 -22.22
CA SER A 361 -16.79 6.81 -23.37
C SER A 361 -16.43 6.04 -24.64
N GLY A 362 -15.87 4.83 -24.50
CA GLY A 362 -15.24 4.05 -25.55
C GLY A 362 -13.99 4.70 -26.15
N VAL A 363 -13.41 5.69 -25.46
CA VAL A 363 -12.23 6.44 -25.90
C VAL A 363 -11.12 6.19 -24.90
N MET A 364 -10.02 5.61 -25.36
CA MET A 364 -8.84 5.43 -24.52
C MET A 364 -8.04 6.74 -24.41
N PRO A 365 -7.68 7.20 -23.20
CA PRO A 365 -6.62 8.19 -23.03
C PRO A 365 -5.27 7.68 -23.55
N THR A 366 -4.37 8.60 -23.88
CA THR A 366 -2.98 8.28 -24.19
C THR A 366 -2.19 7.95 -22.92
N PRO A 367 -1.15 7.09 -22.96
CA PRO A 367 -0.36 6.77 -21.77
C PRO A 367 0.24 7.97 -21.02
N SER A 368 0.59 9.04 -21.73
CA SER A 368 1.09 10.29 -21.12
C SER A 368 0.02 11.14 -20.43
N SER A 369 -1.25 10.77 -20.53
CA SER A 369 -2.39 11.47 -19.91
C SER A 369 -3.10 10.66 -18.82
N TYR A 370 -2.65 9.43 -18.54
CA TYR A 370 -3.23 8.57 -17.50
C TYR A 370 -3.25 9.28 -16.14
N VAL A 371 -4.42 9.40 -15.52
CA VAL A 371 -4.65 10.28 -14.36
C VAL A 371 -3.87 9.79 -13.13
N ALA A 372 -3.78 8.47 -12.93
CA ALA A 372 -3.02 7.86 -11.84
C ALA A 372 -1.54 8.31 -11.81
N LEU A 373 -0.92 8.52 -12.99
CA LEU A 373 0.49 8.91 -13.10
C LEU A 373 0.80 10.27 -12.46
N LYS A 374 -0.21 11.13 -12.26
CA LYS A 374 -0.03 12.45 -11.63
C LYS A 374 0.27 12.37 -10.13
N TYR A 375 -0.14 11.27 -9.49
CA TYR A 375 0.01 11.03 -8.05
C TYR A 375 1.34 10.35 -7.70
N LEU A 376 2.04 9.79 -8.69
CA LEU A 376 3.30 9.08 -8.50
C LEU A 376 4.42 9.98 -7.95
N PRO A 377 5.31 9.45 -7.09
CA PRO A 377 6.62 10.03 -6.83
C PRO A 377 7.40 10.32 -8.13
N ASP A 378 8.01 11.50 -8.21
CA ASP A 378 8.93 11.86 -9.28
C ASP A 378 10.21 11.00 -9.18
N LEU A 379 10.25 9.97 -10.03
CA LEU A 379 11.33 8.99 -10.14
C LEU A 379 12.69 9.61 -10.54
N ASN A 380 12.73 10.85 -11.04
CA ASN A 380 13.96 11.57 -11.32
C ASN A 380 14.36 12.52 -10.18
N ALA A 381 13.40 13.04 -9.40
CA ALA A 381 13.67 13.80 -8.19
C ALA A 381 14.22 12.89 -7.07
N VAL A 382 13.59 11.75 -6.81
CA VAL A 382 13.95 10.82 -5.72
C VAL A 382 15.34 10.18 -5.88
N LYS A 383 15.85 10.09 -7.12
CA LYS A 383 17.23 9.66 -7.42
C LYS A 383 18.29 10.70 -6.98
N LYS A 384 17.91 11.96 -6.71
CA LYS A 384 18.81 13.03 -6.29
C LYS A 384 18.94 13.05 -4.75
N PRO A 385 20.11 13.40 -4.18
CA PRO A 385 20.34 13.41 -2.73
C PRO A 385 19.71 14.61 -2.00
N LEU A 386 18.84 15.39 -2.64
CA LEU A 386 18.26 16.60 -2.05
C LEU A 386 17.14 16.22 -1.07
N GLY A 387 17.36 16.47 0.22
CA GLY A 387 16.40 16.18 1.28
C GLY A 387 16.26 14.69 1.65
N ASN A 388 17.00 13.80 0.99
CA ASN A 388 17.02 12.36 1.26
C ASN A 388 18.39 11.92 1.76
N PHE A 389 18.42 10.86 2.57
CA PHE A 389 19.68 10.24 2.96
C PHE A 389 20.35 9.57 1.74
N SER A 390 21.66 9.36 1.87
CA SER A 390 22.53 8.92 0.78
C SER A 390 22.26 7.45 0.44
N GLY A 391 21.56 7.14 -0.65
CA GLY A 391 21.25 5.74 -1.02
C GLY A 391 22.51 4.87 -1.15
N LEU A 392 22.43 3.59 -0.77
CA LEU A 392 23.60 2.68 -0.73
C LEU A 392 24.28 2.50 -2.09
N PHE A 393 23.50 2.47 -3.18
CA PHE A 393 23.98 2.48 -4.55
C PHE A 393 23.34 3.64 -5.33
N VAL A 394 24.08 4.23 -6.27
CA VAL A 394 23.58 5.28 -7.17
C VAL A 394 24.13 5.09 -8.58
N LEU A 395 23.42 5.62 -9.58
CA LEU A 395 23.91 5.68 -10.96
C LEU A 395 24.57 7.03 -11.23
N ASP A 396 25.76 6.98 -11.84
CA ASP A 396 26.43 8.12 -12.44
C ASP A 396 26.77 7.78 -13.90
N GLY A 397 25.96 8.31 -14.83
CA GLY A 397 25.88 7.81 -16.19
C GLY A 397 25.60 6.30 -16.22
N ASN A 398 26.54 5.53 -16.76
CA ASN A 398 26.47 4.07 -16.83
C ASN A 398 27.20 3.36 -15.67
N LYS A 399 27.85 4.09 -14.75
CA LYS A 399 28.53 3.50 -13.59
C LYS A 399 27.56 3.33 -12.42
N VAL A 400 27.59 2.16 -11.78
CA VAL A 400 27.00 1.98 -10.46
C VAL A 400 28.05 2.33 -9.40
N LEU A 401 27.82 3.42 -8.67
CA LEU A 401 28.64 3.82 -7.54
C LEU A 401 28.03 3.27 -6.25
N ARG A 402 28.88 2.94 -5.27
CA ARG A 402 28.47 2.57 -3.91
C ARG A 402 28.80 3.69 -2.93
N ARG A 403 28.03 3.83 -1.85
CA ARG A 403 28.40 4.58 -0.64
C ARG A 403 29.77 4.10 -0.13
N SER A 404 30.65 5.02 0.24
CA SER A 404 32.00 4.67 0.69
C SER A 404 31.94 3.90 2.01
N ASP A 405 31.36 4.50 3.05
CA ASP A 405 30.98 3.84 4.29
C ASP A 405 29.54 3.29 4.18
N VAL A 406 29.42 1.98 4.05
CA VAL A 406 28.10 1.33 3.98
C VAL A 406 27.30 1.52 5.26
N ASN A 407 27.91 1.72 6.43
CA ASN A 407 27.17 1.84 7.69
C ASN A 407 26.71 3.28 8.01
N ASN A 408 27.03 4.26 7.16
CA ASN A 408 26.66 5.66 7.38
C ASN A 408 25.69 6.15 6.30
N LEU A 409 24.38 6.20 6.60
CA LEU A 409 23.33 6.73 5.70
C LEU A 409 23.55 8.19 5.29
N ASN A 410 24.39 8.91 6.04
CA ASN A 410 24.70 10.31 5.79
C ASN A 410 26.01 10.50 5.01
N ASP A 411 26.72 9.41 4.67
CA ASP A 411 27.92 9.47 3.85
C ASP A 411 27.56 9.74 2.38
N THR A 412 27.81 10.96 1.92
CA THR A 412 27.64 11.36 0.53
C THR A 412 28.81 10.96 -0.38
N ASN A 413 29.91 10.45 0.20
CA ASN A 413 31.05 10.00 -0.60
C ASN A 413 30.71 8.71 -1.35
N ARG A 414 31.27 8.59 -2.56
CA ARG A 414 31.01 7.50 -3.50
C ARG A 414 32.31 6.87 -3.97
N ILE A 415 32.26 5.56 -4.19
CA ILE A 415 33.33 4.78 -4.83
C ILE A 415 32.81 3.99 -6.03
N ASP A 416 33.65 3.83 -7.06
CA ASP A 416 33.45 2.89 -8.17
C ASP A 416 34.33 1.63 -8.07
N ASN A 417 35.36 1.64 -7.22
CA ASN A 417 36.28 0.52 -6.98
C ASN A 417 35.77 -0.51 -5.95
N TRP A 418 34.50 -0.89 -6.02
CA TRP A 418 33.86 -1.86 -5.13
C TRP A 418 33.57 -3.18 -5.85
N TRP A 419 33.38 -4.27 -5.09
CA TRP A 419 33.07 -5.60 -5.62
C TRP A 419 31.82 -6.17 -4.92
N GLY A 420 31.04 -7.00 -5.64
CA GLY A 420 29.80 -7.57 -5.11
C GLY A 420 30.02 -8.43 -3.86
N TRP A 421 30.98 -9.35 -3.89
CA TRP A 421 31.27 -10.23 -2.75
C TRP A 421 31.79 -9.48 -1.52
N SER A 422 32.70 -8.52 -1.68
CA SER A 422 33.19 -7.73 -0.54
C SER A 422 32.09 -6.82 0.02
N THR A 423 31.19 -6.31 -0.83
CA THR A 423 30.02 -5.54 -0.40
C THR A 423 29.02 -6.42 0.34
N TYR A 424 28.71 -7.64 -0.14
CA TYR A 424 27.89 -8.59 0.60
C TYR A 424 28.48 -8.95 1.97
N LEU A 425 29.79 -9.16 2.07
CA LEU A 425 30.46 -9.45 3.35
C LEU A 425 30.42 -8.27 4.34
N LEU A 426 30.32 -7.03 3.86
CA LEU A 426 30.09 -5.85 4.70
C LEU A 426 28.61 -5.68 5.11
N LEU A 427 27.67 -6.24 4.33
CA LEU A 427 26.23 -6.13 4.53
C LEU A 427 25.61 -7.36 5.23
N LYS A 428 26.33 -8.48 5.39
CA LYS A 428 25.77 -9.69 6.01
C LYS A 428 25.27 -9.47 7.46
N ASP A 429 25.90 -8.54 8.19
CA ASP A 429 25.57 -8.16 9.56
C ASP A 429 25.11 -6.68 9.61
N TYR A 430 24.31 -6.24 8.63
CA TYR A 430 24.05 -4.82 8.37
C TYR A 430 23.22 -4.12 9.46
N THR A 431 23.86 -3.20 10.18
CA THR A 431 23.22 -2.33 11.17
C THR A 431 23.70 -0.89 11.01
N PRO A 432 23.27 -0.17 9.95
CA PRO A 432 23.76 1.16 9.68
C PRO A 432 23.14 2.19 10.65
N ASN A 433 23.74 3.38 10.70
CA ASN A 433 23.24 4.47 11.55
C ASN A 433 21.86 4.99 11.08
N LYS A 434 21.26 5.87 11.90
CA LYS A 434 20.00 6.54 11.54
C LYS A 434 20.29 7.72 10.59
N PRO A 435 19.43 8.00 9.60
CA PRO A 435 19.62 9.12 8.70
C PRO A 435 19.42 10.46 9.42
N ALA A 436 20.01 11.52 8.88
CA ALA A 436 19.80 12.89 9.35
C ALA A 436 18.32 13.25 9.27
N GLY A 437 17.80 13.87 10.34
CA GLY A 437 16.39 14.20 10.47
C GLY A 437 15.48 13.06 10.96
N TYR A 438 16.01 11.85 11.18
CA TYR A 438 15.25 10.77 11.83
C TYR A 438 14.82 11.18 13.26
N LEU A 439 13.52 11.10 13.53
CA LEU A 439 12.94 11.43 14.83
C LEU A 439 12.80 10.17 15.69
N GLN A 440 13.31 10.21 16.93
CA GLN A 440 13.02 9.14 17.90
C GLN A 440 11.56 9.21 18.34
N SER A 441 10.93 8.07 18.60
CA SER A 441 9.59 8.03 19.21
C SER A 441 9.58 8.68 20.59
N PRO A 442 8.46 9.27 21.02
CA PRO A 442 8.27 9.69 22.41
C PRO A 442 8.44 8.52 23.38
N THR A 443 9.02 8.81 24.54
CA THR A 443 9.24 7.83 25.62
C THR A 443 8.16 7.88 26.71
N VAL A 444 7.18 8.76 26.56
CA VAL A 444 6.10 9.03 27.52
C VAL A 444 4.75 9.13 26.81
N ALA A 445 3.69 8.73 27.50
CA ALA A 445 2.32 8.86 27.04
C ALA A 445 1.73 10.24 27.41
N PRO A 446 0.71 10.74 26.70
CA PRO A 446 -0.12 11.84 27.18
C PRO A 446 -1.02 11.35 28.33
N THR A 447 -1.53 12.29 29.14
CA THR A 447 -2.41 11.97 30.28
C THR A 447 -3.73 12.73 30.19
N ILE A 448 -4.83 12.11 30.59
CA ILE A 448 -6.13 12.78 30.71
C ILE A 448 -6.08 13.70 31.95
N GLN A 449 -6.48 14.95 31.79
CA GLN A 449 -6.65 15.88 32.90
C GLN A 449 -7.88 15.47 33.73
N ALA A 450 -7.74 15.37 35.06
CA ALA A 450 -8.77 14.81 35.95
C ALA A 450 -10.17 15.44 35.76
N ASP A 451 -10.23 16.77 35.72
CA ASP A 451 -11.45 17.55 35.48
C ASP A 451 -11.56 18.06 34.02
N GLY A 452 -10.84 17.42 33.09
CA GLY A 452 -10.73 17.86 31.69
C GLY A 452 -11.83 17.39 30.74
N TRP A 453 -12.80 16.60 31.21
CA TRP A 453 -13.88 16.02 30.39
C TRP A 453 -14.85 17.10 29.90
N GLN A 454 -15.17 17.09 28.61
CA GLN A 454 -15.91 18.19 27.96
C GLN A 454 -17.42 17.91 27.78
N SER A 455 -17.83 16.65 27.79
CA SER A 455 -19.23 16.25 27.57
C SER A 455 -19.70 15.23 28.62
N GLN A 456 -20.98 15.30 28.97
CA GLN A 456 -21.71 14.23 29.68
C GLN A 456 -22.74 13.53 28.77
N THR A 457 -22.89 13.99 27.52
CA THR A 457 -23.76 13.40 26.52
C THR A 457 -22.98 12.33 25.75
N PRO A 458 -23.45 11.07 25.72
CA PRO A 458 -22.84 10.03 24.89
C PRO A 458 -22.86 10.40 23.40
N GLY A 459 -21.86 9.94 22.66
CA GLY A 459 -21.74 10.13 21.22
C GLY A 459 -21.46 8.81 20.51
N GLU A 460 -22.31 8.44 19.56
CA GLU A 460 -22.04 7.26 18.73
C GLU A 460 -20.88 7.50 17.74
N PRO A 461 -20.14 6.46 17.35
CA PRO A 461 -20.28 5.07 17.79
C PRO A 461 -19.52 4.73 19.09
N ASN A 462 -18.50 5.51 19.46
CA ASN A 462 -17.50 5.08 20.46
C ASN A 462 -17.53 5.82 21.80
N TRP A 463 -18.08 7.03 21.88
CA TRP A 463 -18.23 7.81 23.11
C TRP A 463 -19.44 7.35 23.94
N LEU A 464 -19.48 6.06 24.26
CA LEU A 464 -20.59 5.42 24.96
C LEU A 464 -20.14 4.86 26.32
N PRO A 465 -21.03 4.78 27.33
CA PRO A 465 -20.73 4.13 28.60
C PRO A 465 -20.30 2.66 28.39
N GLY A 466 -19.25 2.22 29.09
CA GLY A 466 -18.71 0.85 28.98
C GLY A 466 -17.66 0.65 27.89
N ASN A 467 -17.47 1.62 26.99
CA ASN A 467 -16.29 1.67 26.12
C ASN A 467 -15.08 2.22 26.89
N ALA A 468 -13.88 2.11 26.32
CA ALA A 468 -12.68 2.70 26.91
C ALA A 468 -11.78 3.31 25.84
N VAL A 469 -11.07 4.40 26.18
CA VAL A 469 -10.20 5.16 25.28
C VAL A 469 -8.79 5.29 25.84
N ARG A 470 -7.78 5.30 24.97
CA ARG A 470 -6.38 5.59 25.29
C ARG A 470 -5.73 6.47 24.24
N TYR A 471 -4.60 7.08 24.61
CA TYR A 471 -3.94 8.11 23.80
C TYR A 471 -2.43 7.89 23.69
N ALA A 472 -1.87 8.34 22.57
CA ALA A 472 -0.43 8.39 22.33
C ALA A 472 -0.10 9.58 21.42
N PHE A 473 1.18 9.83 21.18
CA PHE A 473 1.62 10.84 20.19
C PHE A 473 2.90 10.40 19.48
N SER A 474 3.20 11.08 18.37
CA SER A 474 4.49 11.08 17.68
C SER A 474 5.09 12.50 17.68
N TYR A 475 6.36 12.64 17.33
CA TYR A 475 6.95 13.93 16.97
C TYR A 475 6.94 14.13 15.46
N SER A 476 6.76 15.38 15.02
CA SER A 476 6.86 15.78 13.60
C SER A 476 7.79 16.98 13.40
N HIS A 477 8.52 16.98 12.29
CA HIS A 477 9.41 18.08 11.89
C HIS A 477 9.58 18.10 10.36
N GLY A 478 8.95 19.08 9.70
CA GLY A 478 8.85 19.10 8.24
C GLY A 478 8.03 17.92 7.74
N LEU A 479 8.57 17.17 6.78
CA LEU A 479 7.96 15.93 6.27
C LEU A 479 8.22 14.71 7.17
N ASN A 480 9.16 14.78 8.11
CA ASN A 480 9.55 13.64 8.93
C ASN A 480 8.63 13.48 10.15
N GLU A 481 8.25 12.25 10.44
CA GLU A 481 7.47 11.86 11.63
C GLU A 481 8.15 10.68 12.36
N SER A 482 8.07 10.64 13.69
CA SER A 482 8.50 9.47 14.47
C SER A 482 7.39 8.43 14.57
N TYR A 483 7.73 7.17 14.85
CA TYR A 483 6.71 6.23 15.31
C TYR A 483 6.02 6.74 16.58
N ILE A 484 4.75 6.36 16.76
CA ILE A 484 3.97 6.64 17.98
C ILE A 484 4.73 6.11 19.21
N GLY A 485 4.75 6.89 20.28
CA GLY A 485 5.31 6.52 21.58
C GLY A 485 4.45 5.52 22.37
N PRO A 486 4.70 5.34 23.68
CA PRO A 486 3.86 4.46 24.49
C PRO A 486 2.44 5.02 24.62
N TRP A 487 1.46 4.12 24.59
CA TRP A 487 0.06 4.46 24.88
C TRP A 487 -0.17 4.71 26.36
N SER A 488 -1.11 5.61 26.67
CA SER A 488 -1.69 5.73 28.00
C SER A 488 -2.41 4.44 28.39
N ASN A 489 -2.67 4.28 29.69
CA ASN A 489 -3.69 3.33 30.14
C ASN A 489 -5.04 3.66 29.48
N TYR A 490 -5.89 2.65 29.32
CA TYR A 490 -7.29 2.84 28.97
C TYR A 490 -8.04 3.54 30.11
N ALA A 491 -8.76 4.61 29.78
CA ALA A 491 -9.78 5.20 30.64
C ALA A 491 -11.14 4.62 30.24
N GLU A 492 -11.84 4.00 31.19
CA GLU A 492 -13.23 3.56 31.02
C GLU A 492 -14.14 4.78 30.91
N LEU A 493 -15.09 4.73 29.96
CA LEU A 493 -16.10 5.76 29.76
C LEU A 493 -17.36 5.40 30.54
N SER A 494 -17.91 6.36 31.29
CA SER A 494 -19.13 6.21 32.08
C SER A 494 -20.14 7.31 31.75
N ASP A 495 -20.05 8.44 32.43
CA ASP A 495 -20.91 9.63 32.35
C ASP A 495 -20.17 10.86 31.81
N ARG A 496 -18.93 10.66 31.33
CA ARG A 496 -18.01 11.70 30.88
C ARG A 496 -17.26 11.26 29.61
N PHE A 497 -17.18 12.17 28.64
CA PHE A 497 -16.66 11.93 27.30
C PHE A 497 -15.81 13.11 26.81
N GLN A 498 -15.03 12.89 25.74
CA GLN A 498 -14.23 13.92 25.07
C GLN A 498 -13.24 14.63 26.04
N PRO A 499 -12.16 13.96 26.48
CA PRO A 499 -11.24 14.49 27.48
C PRO A 499 -10.30 15.58 26.94
N THR A 500 -9.85 16.44 27.85
CA THR A 500 -8.66 17.27 27.67
C THR A 500 -7.43 16.46 28.08
N LEU A 501 -6.45 16.40 27.19
CA LEU A 501 -5.16 15.73 27.34
C LEU A 501 -4.09 16.74 27.72
N ASN A 502 -3.24 16.38 28.68
CA ASN A 502 -1.91 16.97 28.85
C ASN A 502 -0.95 16.18 27.94
N VAL A 503 -0.27 16.88 27.04
CA VAL A 503 0.63 16.28 26.04
C VAL A 503 2.06 16.71 26.32
N PRO A 504 2.92 15.81 26.85
CA PRO A 504 4.33 16.08 27.03
C PRO A 504 4.98 16.61 25.75
N GLY A 505 5.86 17.60 25.89
CA GLY A 505 6.57 18.23 24.79
C GLY A 505 8.06 18.36 25.10
N ASN A 506 8.88 18.31 24.06
CA ASN A 506 10.32 18.53 24.07
C ASN A 506 10.74 19.73 23.19
N GLY A 507 9.77 20.57 22.79
CA GLY A 507 9.97 21.65 21.80
C GLY A 507 9.80 21.24 20.33
N ALA A 508 9.37 20.00 20.03
CA ALA A 508 8.92 19.60 18.70
C ALA A 508 7.39 19.64 18.56
N SER A 509 6.89 19.76 17.33
CA SER A 509 5.48 19.53 17.01
C SER A 509 5.09 18.06 17.23
N ARG A 510 3.81 17.80 17.49
CA ARG A 510 3.30 16.44 17.75
C ARG A 510 2.04 16.14 16.97
N ASN A 511 1.90 14.90 16.52
CA ASN A 511 0.63 14.34 16.05
C ASN A 511 0.05 13.47 17.18
N LEU A 512 -1.25 13.60 17.43
CA LEU A 512 -1.96 12.97 18.53
C LEU A 512 -2.84 11.83 18.05
N PHE A 513 -2.77 10.71 18.73
CA PHE A 513 -3.48 9.50 18.37
C PHE A 513 -4.39 9.02 19.49
N ARG A 514 -5.58 8.57 19.09
CA ARG A 514 -6.60 7.94 19.93
C ARG A 514 -6.71 6.47 19.57
N GLN A 515 -7.07 5.63 20.54
CA GLN A 515 -7.56 4.29 20.26
C GLN A 515 -8.66 3.93 21.27
N PHE A 516 -9.83 3.57 20.76
CA PHE A 516 -10.86 2.91 21.55
C PHE A 516 -10.54 1.41 21.69
N ARG A 517 -10.94 0.80 22.81
CA ARG A 517 -10.68 -0.61 23.10
C ARG A 517 -11.19 -1.52 21.97
N GLY A 518 -10.28 -2.24 21.33
CA GLY A 518 -10.57 -3.14 20.20
C GLY A 518 -10.62 -2.47 18.82
N GLY A 519 -10.62 -1.13 18.76
CA GLY A 519 -10.53 -0.35 17.52
C GLY A 519 -9.10 -0.13 17.03
N SER A 520 -8.96 0.59 15.92
CA SER A 520 -7.66 1.02 15.37
C SER A 520 -7.15 2.31 16.01
N PRO A 521 -5.83 2.58 15.96
CA PRO A 521 -5.29 3.92 16.18
C PRO A 521 -5.79 4.94 15.14
N GLU A 522 -6.25 6.09 15.61
CA GLU A 522 -6.77 7.20 14.81
C GLU A 522 -5.98 8.49 15.08
N LEU A 523 -5.56 9.20 14.04
CA LEU A 523 -5.00 10.56 14.16
C LEU A 523 -6.14 11.55 14.48
N ILE A 524 -6.11 12.15 15.67
CA ILE A 524 -7.15 13.09 16.13
C ILE A 524 -6.75 14.56 15.98
N GLY A 525 -5.48 14.86 15.78
CA GLY A 525 -5.01 16.23 15.51
C GLY A 525 -3.50 16.38 15.61
N SER A 526 -3.02 17.59 15.36
CA SER A 526 -1.61 17.97 15.49
C SER A 526 -1.51 19.25 16.32
N ILE A 527 -0.44 19.36 17.11
CA ILE A 527 -0.15 20.52 17.95
C ILE A 527 1.29 21.01 17.74
N ASP A 528 1.49 22.33 17.84
CA ASP A 528 2.80 22.95 17.71
C ASP A 528 3.73 22.66 18.91
N ALA A 529 4.98 23.09 18.78
CA ALA A 529 6.05 22.93 19.77
C ALA A 529 5.75 23.46 21.19
N HIS A 530 4.78 24.35 21.36
CA HIS A 530 4.55 25.11 22.59
C HIS A 530 3.22 24.76 23.27
N THR A 531 2.22 24.35 22.49
CA THR A 531 0.92 23.86 22.96
C THR A 531 1.12 22.61 23.82
N THR A 532 0.68 22.64 25.08
CA THR A 532 0.84 21.50 26.02
C THR A 532 -0.45 20.74 26.30
N THR A 533 -1.59 21.22 25.80
CA THR A 533 -2.90 20.58 25.98
C THR A 533 -3.61 20.38 24.65
N PHE A 534 -4.48 19.38 24.59
CA PHE A 534 -5.33 19.11 23.43
C PHE A 534 -6.70 18.62 23.89
N ILE A 535 -7.77 18.97 23.18
CA ILE A 535 -9.13 18.55 23.52
C ILE A 535 -9.64 17.60 22.44
N ASP A 536 -9.91 16.34 22.81
CA ASP A 536 -10.41 15.32 21.89
C ASP A 536 -11.92 15.53 21.63
N ARG A 537 -12.23 16.48 20.75
CA ARG A 537 -13.60 16.85 20.35
C ARG A 537 -14.13 16.09 19.14
N ASN A 538 -13.29 15.29 18.49
CA ASN A 538 -13.71 14.55 17.30
C ASN A 538 -14.60 13.38 17.75
N ALA A 539 -15.78 13.24 17.15
CA ALA A 539 -16.58 12.02 17.30
C ALA A 539 -15.77 10.81 16.79
#